data_AF-A0A9P0KLA8-F1
#
_entry.id   AF-A0A9P0KLA8-F1
#
_cell.length_a   1.000
_cell.length_b   1.000
_cell.length_c   1.000
_cell.angle_alpha   90.00
_cell.angle_beta   90.00
_cell.angle_gamma   90.00
#
_symmetry.space_group_name_H-M   'P 1'
#
loop_
_entity.id
_entity.type
_entity.pdbx_description
1 polymer ?
#
loop_
_entity_poly.entity_id
_entity_poly.type
_entity_poly.pdbx_seq_one_letter_code
_entity_poly.pdbx_strand_id
1 'polypeptide(L)'
;MGAPETAVTQENVDAVRELIIEDRHVTYREIEAIRKQKAARVNWCQKTLNRFNSGNSKNVHSIVSGEESWIYCEEKPTKVIRSQSVSKKMQRTVTADWYATICLPKVITELRKINLERRIILHQDHASSHTAKRTMQYLTEENVELLDHLPYSPDLSPNDFFTFPKIKNRLRGQRVQSPEEAVGTFKNAVLDLPANESNKCFENWFERMQMCINLYLGL
;
A
#
# COMPACT_ATOMS: atom_id res chain seq x y z
N MET A 1 30.29 7.13 -2.33
CA MET A 1 29.16 6.54 -3.07
C MET A 1 28.26 7.68 -3.48
N GLY A 2 28.34 8.09 -4.75
CA GLY A 2 27.59 9.22 -5.28
C GLY A 2 26.12 8.88 -5.44
N ALA A 3 25.25 9.87 -5.22
CA ALA A 3 23.83 9.77 -5.53
C ALA A 3 23.64 9.35 -7.00
N PRO A 4 22.56 8.61 -7.35
CA PRO A 4 22.28 8.36 -8.76
C PRO A 4 22.05 9.70 -9.46
N GLU A 5 22.74 9.90 -10.58
CA GLU A 5 22.49 11.00 -11.51
C GLU A 5 20.98 11.09 -11.77
N THR A 6 20.48 12.32 -11.81
CA THR A 6 19.08 12.59 -12.14
C THR A 6 18.71 11.83 -13.41
N ALA A 7 17.65 11.03 -13.37
CA ALA A 7 17.18 10.19 -14.48
C ALA A 7 16.82 10.97 -15.77
N VAL A 8 16.99 12.30 -15.76
CA VAL A 8 16.80 13.21 -16.88
C VAL A 8 18.17 13.64 -17.40
N THR A 9 18.82 12.78 -18.17
CA THR A 9 20.00 13.13 -18.97
C THR A 9 19.56 13.53 -20.38
N GLN A 10 20.40 14.29 -21.09
CA GLN A 10 20.13 14.65 -22.49
C GLN A 10 19.98 13.38 -23.36
N GLU A 11 20.77 12.35 -23.09
CA GLU A 11 20.69 11.03 -23.73
C GLU A 11 19.33 10.36 -23.49
N ASN A 12 18.79 10.40 -22.27
CA ASN A 12 17.46 9.85 -21.99
C ASN A 12 16.35 10.65 -22.69
N VAL A 13 16.51 11.98 -22.80
CA VAL A 13 15.57 12.84 -23.53
C VAL A 13 15.58 12.52 -25.02
N ASP A 14 16.76 12.34 -25.61
CA ASP A 14 16.90 12.06 -27.04
C ASP A 14 16.48 10.62 -27.37
N ALA A 15 16.77 9.64 -26.51
CA ALA A 15 16.26 8.27 -26.65
C ALA A 15 14.72 8.22 -26.61
N VAL A 16 14.08 8.99 -25.72
CA VAL A 16 12.61 9.10 -25.69
C VAL A 16 12.08 9.80 -26.95
N ARG A 17 12.79 10.80 -27.50
CA ARG A 17 12.40 11.44 -28.77
C ARG A 17 12.45 10.47 -29.94
N GLU A 18 13.51 9.66 -30.06
CA GLU A 18 13.62 8.63 -31.11
C GLU A 18 12.51 7.58 -30.97
N LEU A 19 12.21 7.11 -29.75
CA LEU A 19 11.09 6.19 -29.51
C LEU A 19 9.72 6.78 -29.93
N ILE A 20 9.49 8.07 -29.67
CA ILE A 20 8.26 8.78 -30.11
C ILE A 20 8.20 8.87 -31.65
N ILE A 21 9.34 8.97 -32.33
CA ILE A 21 9.43 9.03 -33.80
C ILE A 21 9.15 7.65 -34.41
N GLU A 22 9.67 6.58 -33.80
CA GLU A 22 9.54 5.19 -34.29
C GLU A 22 8.13 4.59 -34.06
N ASP A 23 7.49 4.81 -32.91
CA ASP A 23 6.10 4.38 -32.64
C ASP A 23 5.25 5.51 -32.05
N ARG A 24 4.80 6.40 -32.94
CA ARG A 24 4.07 7.62 -32.56
C ARG A 24 2.76 7.39 -31.80
N HIS A 25 2.12 6.22 -31.94
CA HIS A 25 0.78 5.99 -31.38
C HIS A 25 0.81 5.27 -30.03
N VAL A 26 1.71 4.31 -29.82
CA VAL A 26 1.85 3.61 -28.53
C VAL A 26 2.49 4.55 -27.51
N THR A 27 3.56 5.25 -27.89
CA THR A 27 4.31 6.12 -26.99
C THR A 27 3.50 7.34 -26.53
N TYR A 28 2.65 7.92 -27.39
CA TYR A 28 1.80 9.04 -26.98
C TYR A 28 0.78 8.64 -25.90
N ARG A 29 0.12 7.48 -26.05
CA ARG A 29 -0.86 6.99 -25.08
C ARG A 29 -0.22 6.70 -23.72
N GLU A 30 0.97 6.09 -23.72
CA GLU A 30 1.72 5.81 -22.49
C GLU A 30 2.20 7.10 -21.81
N ILE A 31 2.73 8.07 -22.57
CA ILE A 31 3.13 9.38 -22.04
C ILE A 31 1.92 10.11 -21.45
N GLU A 32 0.78 10.10 -22.13
CA GLU A 32 -0.45 10.74 -21.64
C GLU A 32 -0.95 10.05 -20.36
N ALA A 33 -0.92 8.71 -20.29
CA ALA A 33 -1.26 7.95 -19.09
C ALA A 33 -0.35 8.30 -17.91
N ILE A 34 0.97 8.35 -18.13
CA ILE A 34 1.95 8.75 -17.10
C ILE A 34 1.69 10.17 -16.62
N ARG A 35 1.41 11.12 -17.53
CA ARG A 35 1.09 12.51 -17.16
C ARG A 35 -0.19 12.59 -16.34
N LYS A 36 -1.25 11.88 -16.74
CA LYS A 36 -2.50 11.78 -15.98
C LYS A 36 -2.27 11.20 -14.58
N GLN A 37 -1.48 10.13 -14.48
CA GLN A 37 -1.12 9.54 -13.20
C GLN A 37 -0.35 10.51 -12.31
N LYS A 38 0.67 11.20 -12.83
CA LYS A 38 1.43 12.22 -12.09
C LYS A 38 0.53 13.35 -11.59
N ALA A 39 -0.35 13.87 -12.44
CA ALA A 39 -1.30 14.92 -12.06
C ALA A 39 -2.30 14.45 -10.99
N ALA A 40 -2.81 13.22 -11.11
CA ALA A 40 -3.68 12.61 -10.11
C ALA A 40 -2.97 12.52 -8.75
N ARG A 41 -1.71 12.07 -8.75
CA ARG A 41 -0.88 11.96 -7.54
C ARG A 41 -0.75 13.29 -6.81
N VAL A 42 -0.39 14.35 -7.53
CA VAL A 42 -0.23 15.70 -6.98
C VAL A 42 -1.55 16.25 -6.44
N ASN A 43 -2.64 16.06 -7.19
CA ASN A 43 -3.97 16.51 -6.78
C ASN A 43 -4.39 15.85 -5.46
N TRP A 44 -4.19 14.54 -5.37
CA TRP A 44 -4.48 13.78 -4.16
C TRP A 44 -3.59 14.21 -2.99
N CYS A 45 -2.28 14.34 -3.18
CA CYS A 45 -1.35 14.84 -2.14
C CYS A 45 -1.82 16.20 -1.61
N GLN A 46 -2.16 17.14 -2.49
CA GLN A 46 -2.61 18.47 -2.09
C GLN A 46 -3.93 18.42 -1.30
N LYS A 47 -4.91 17.62 -1.77
CA LYS A 47 -6.19 17.43 -1.07
C LYS A 47 -5.98 16.82 0.31
N THR A 48 -5.16 15.78 0.42
CA THR A 48 -4.89 15.08 1.67
C THR A 48 -4.13 15.96 2.66
N LEU A 49 -3.10 16.69 2.20
CA LEU A 49 -2.38 17.67 3.03
C LEU A 49 -3.31 18.76 3.56
N ASN A 50 -4.14 19.35 2.69
CA ASN A 50 -5.09 20.39 3.09
C ASN A 50 -6.11 19.84 4.11
N ARG A 51 -6.66 18.65 3.86
CA ARG A 51 -7.64 18.00 4.73
C ARG A 51 -7.11 17.74 6.14
N PHE A 52 -5.83 17.40 6.26
CA PHE A 52 -5.21 17.04 7.55
C PHE A 52 -4.25 18.11 8.09
N ASN A 53 -4.29 19.32 7.53
CA ASN A 53 -3.43 20.45 7.90
C ASN A 53 -1.93 20.06 7.97
N SER A 54 -1.46 19.37 6.93
CA SER A 54 -0.09 18.84 6.83
C SER A 54 0.32 18.00 8.05
N GLY A 55 -0.61 17.19 8.57
CA GLY A 55 -0.38 16.34 9.73
C GLY A 55 -0.69 16.99 11.08
N ASN A 56 -0.93 18.29 11.14
CA ASN A 56 -1.20 19.01 12.40
C ASN A 56 -2.65 18.86 12.91
N SER A 57 -3.53 18.27 12.10
CA SER A 57 -4.93 18.05 12.50
C SER A 57 -5.07 16.87 13.45
N LYS A 58 -5.88 17.03 14.51
CA LYS A 58 -6.28 15.91 15.39
C LYS A 58 -6.99 14.78 14.65
N ASN A 59 -7.54 15.06 13.47
CA ASN A 59 -8.19 14.06 12.61
C ASN A 59 -7.21 13.06 11.99
N VAL A 60 -5.90 13.28 12.05
CA VAL A 60 -4.90 12.28 11.63
C VAL A 60 -5.04 10.99 12.43
N HIS A 61 -5.40 11.09 13.72
CA HIS A 61 -5.61 9.93 14.59
C HIS A 61 -6.88 9.12 14.26
N SER A 62 -7.71 9.59 13.32
CA SER A 62 -8.82 8.82 12.76
C SER A 62 -8.41 7.96 11.57
N ILE A 63 -7.20 8.13 11.03
CA ILE A 63 -6.76 7.41 9.83
C ILE A 63 -6.32 5.99 10.20
N VAL A 64 -6.79 5.01 9.43
CA VAL A 64 -6.36 3.62 9.48
C VAL A 64 -5.93 3.21 8.08
N SER A 65 -4.72 2.66 7.93
CA SER A 65 -4.23 2.15 6.64
C SER A 65 -4.30 0.62 6.64
N GLY A 66 -4.90 0.03 5.61
CA GLY A 66 -4.98 -1.41 5.42
C GLY A 66 -4.41 -1.83 4.06
N GLU A 67 -3.59 -2.88 4.03
CA GLU A 67 -3.04 -3.44 2.80
C GLU A 67 -2.65 -4.91 2.99
N GLU A 68 -2.77 -5.72 1.93
CA GLU A 68 -2.38 -7.13 1.95
C GLU A 68 -0.90 -7.34 1.63
N SER A 69 -0.28 -8.30 2.32
CA SER A 69 1.08 -8.72 2.03
C SER A 69 1.20 -10.23 2.11
N TRP A 70 1.94 -10.81 1.16
CA TRP A 70 2.23 -12.23 1.13
C TRP A 70 3.38 -12.55 2.10
N ILE A 71 3.10 -13.49 3.01
CA ILE A 71 4.11 -14.06 3.91
C ILE A 71 4.54 -15.39 3.32
N TYR A 72 5.85 -15.54 3.11
CA TYR A 72 6.41 -16.76 2.54
C TYR A 72 6.88 -17.71 3.65
N CYS A 73 6.62 -19.00 3.46
CA CYS A 73 7.18 -20.09 4.27
C CYS A 73 7.97 -21.00 3.33
N GLU A 74 9.22 -21.31 3.67
CA GLU A 74 10.01 -22.26 2.90
C GLU A 74 9.50 -23.68 3.18
N GLU A 75 8.96 -24.35 2.18
CA GLU A 75 8.68 -25.79 2.27
C GLU A 75 10.00 -26.55 2.12
N LYS A 76 10.34 -27.41 3.10
CA LYS A 76 11.51 -28.29 2.97
C LYS A 76 11.31 -29.20 1.74
N PRO A 77 12.30 -29.34 0.85
CA PRO A 77 12.20 -30.29 -0.25
C PRO A 77 12.07 -31.70 0.33
N THR A 78 10.90 -32.30 0.14
CA THR A 78 10.68 -33.72 0.46
C THR A 78 11.45 -34.53 -0.58
N LYS A 79 12.54 -35.18 -0.18
CA LYS A 79 13.32 -36.06 -1.07
C LYS A 79 12.53 -37.35 -1.38
N VAL A 80 11.44 -37.32 -2.15
CA VAL A 80 10.86 -38.53 -2.77
C VAL A 80 10.11 -38.20 -4.07
N ILE A 81 10.71 -38.62 -5.19
CA ILE A 81 10.16 -39.10 -6.48
C ILE A 81 9.51 -38.10 -7.46
N ARG A 82 10.01 -38.20 -8.71
CA ARG A 82 9.56 -37.59 -9.96
C ARG A 82 8.05 -37.78 -10.21
N SER A 83 7.45 -36.76 -10.83
CA SER A 83 6.09 -36.71 -11.38
C SER A 83 4.94 -36.95 -10.38
N GLN A 84 4.80 -36.05 -9.41
CA GLN A 84 3.49 -35.75 -8.84
C GLN A 84 3.26 -34.24 -8.94
N SER A 85 2.17 -33.85 -9.59
CA SER A 85 1.66 -32.49 -9.55
C SER A 85 1.50 -32.08 -8.10
N VAL A 86 2.34 -31.15 -7.64
CA VAL A 86 2.21 -30.54 -6.32
C VAL A 86 0.78 -30.01 -6.23
N SER A 87 -0.04 -30.64 -5.40
CA SER A 87 -1.39 -30.18 -5.08
C SER A 87 -1.24 -28.75 -4.56
N LYS A 88 -1.64 -27.74 -5.34
CA LYS A 88 -1.78 -26.37 -4.83
C LYS A 88 -2.70 -26.46 -3.61
N LYS A 89 -2.15 -26.23 -2.41
CA LYS A 89 -2.96 -26.02 -1.20
C LYS A 89 -4.06 -25.04 -1.55
N MET A 90 -5.28 -25.32 -1.10
CA MET A 90 -6.50 -24.59 -1.43
C MET A 90 -6.30 -23.08 -1.28
N GLN A 91 -6.09 -22.40 -2.41
CA GLN A 91 -5.88 -20.96 -2.47
C GLN A 91 -7.24 -20.29 -2.26
N ARG A 92 -7.44 -19.67 -1.10
CA ARG A 92 -8.63 -18.86 -0.85
C ARG A 92 -8.39 -17.46 -1.39
N THR A 93 -9.17 -17.05 -2.38
CA THR A 93 -9.14 -15.69 -2.91
C THR A 93 -9.84 -14.75 -1.93
N VAL A 94 -9.25 -13.57 -1.69
CA VAL A 94 -9.93 -12.47 -0.99
C VAL A 94 -11.01 -11.93 -1.93
N THR A 95 -12.25 -12.39 -1.75
CA THR A 95 -13.40 -11.89 -2.51
C THR A 95 -14.00 -10.69 -1.79
N ALA A 96 -14.75 -9.85 -2.51
CA ALA A 96 -15.54 -8.78 -1.90
C ALA A 96 -16.50 -9.31 -0.81
N ASP A 97 -17.05 -10.50 -1.02
CA ASP A 97 -17.95 -11.15 -0.06
C ASP A 97 -17.22 -11.49 1.24
N TRP A 98 -16.08 -12.17 1.15
CA TRP A 98 -15.27 -12.49 2.33
C TRP A 98 -14.75 -11.23 3.03
N TYR A 99 -14.34 -10.23 2.25
CA TYR A 99 -13.83 -8.97 2.78
C TYR A 99 -14.90 -8.22 3.59
N ALA A 100 -16.11 -8.07 3.03
CA ALA A 100 -17.21 -7.35 3.66
C ALA A 100 -17.89 -8.13 4.80
N THR A 101 -17.89 -9.47 4.78
CA THR A 101 -18.60 -10.29 5.78
C THR A 101 -17.73 -10.85 6.89
N ILE A 102 -16.42 -10.99 6.65
CA ILE A 102 -15.49 -11.61 7.61
C ILE A 102 -14.36 -10.66 8.00
N CYS A 103 -13.69 -10.04 7.03
CA CYS A 103 -12.49 -9.24 7.29
C CYS A 103 -12.85 -7.92 7.99
N LEU A 104 -13.59 -7.05 7.31
CA LEU A 104 -13.92 -5.71 7.81
C LEU A 104 -14.71 -5.76 9.13
N PRO A 105 -15.72 -6.63 9.34
CA PRO A 105 -16.41 -6.72 10.63
C PRO A 105 -15.48 -6.95 11.81
N LYS A 106 -14.50 -7.84 11.66
CA LYS A 106 -13.51 -8.11 12.72
C LYS A 106 -12.63 -6.88 12.97
N VAL A 107 -12.08 -6.30 11.90
CA VAL A 107 -11.17 -5.15 12.01
C VAL A 107 -11.88 -3.93 12.60
N ILE A 108 -13.05 -3.56 12.08
CA ILE A 108 -13.82 -2.40 12.54
C ILE A 108 -14.28 -2.58 13.99
N THR A 109 -14.69 -3.79 14.38
CA THR A 109 -15.05 -4.09 15.79
C THR A 109 -13.89 -3.82 16.74
N GLU A 110 -12.68 -4.30 16.41
CA GLU A 110 -11.50 -4.05 17.26
C GLU A 110 -11.09 -2.56 17.27
N LEU A 111 -11.15 -1.88 16.11
CA LEU A 111 -10.84 -0.45 16.04
C LEU A 111 -11.79 0.39 16.90
N ARG A 112 -13.08 0.07 16.91
CA ARG A 112 -14.06 0.79 17.73
C ARG A 112 -13.86 0.61 19.24
N LYS A 113 -13.28 -0.51 19.68
CA LYS A 113 -12.92 -0.68 21.11
C LYS A 113 -11.83 0.31 21.54
N ILE A 114 -10.95 0.69 20.62
CA ILE A 114 -9.82 1.59 20.88
C ILE A 114 -10.21 3.05 20.65
N ASN A 115 -11.10 3.31 19.69
CA ASN A 115 -11.51 4.65 19.24
C ASN A 115 -13.03 4.85 19.33
N LEU A 116 -13.60 4.75 20.55
CA LEU A 116 -15.05 4.75 20.80
C LEU A 116 -15.81 5.97 20.23
N GLU A 117 -15.18 7.15 20.20
CA GLU A 117 -15.84 8.41 19.80
C GLU A 117 -15.31 9.00 18.49
N ARG A 118 -14.28 8.40 17.88
CA ARG A 118 -13.66 8.94 16.67
C ARG A 118 -14.22 8.27 15.44
N ARG A 119 -14.44 9.06 14.38
CA ARG A 119 -14.66 8.52 13.03
C ARG A 119 -13.46 7.67 12.62
N ILE A 120 -13.71 6.66 11.78
CA ILE A 120 -12.68 5.86 11.13
C ILE A 120 -12.55 6.36 9.70
N ILE A 121 -11.32 6.70 9.30
CA ILE A 121 -10.95 7.09 7.94
C ILE A 121 -10.04 5.99 7.39
N LEU A 122 -10.57 5.09 6.58
CA LEU A 122 -9.85 3.96 6.02
C LEU A 122 -9.10 4.36 4.75
N HIS A 123 -7.80 4.11 4.70
CA HIS A 123 -6.96 4.23 3.52
C HIS A 123 -6.58 2.82 3.04
N GLN A 124 -6.95 2.47 1.82
CA GLN A 124 -6.71 1.16 1.20
C GLN A 124 -6.58 1.32 -0.32
N ASP A 125 -5.99 0.32 -0.98
CA ASP A 125 -5.84 0.33 -2.44
C ASP A 125 -7.19 0.14 -3.17
N HIS A 126 -7.15 0.22 -4.50
CA HIS A 126 -8.33 0.05 -5.35
C HIS A 126 -8.54 -1.40 -5.81
N ALA A 127 -8.10 -2.40 -5.04
CA ALA A 127 -8.35 -3.80 -5.37
C ALA A 127 -9.85 -4.04 -5.62
N SER A 128 -10.16 -4.97 -6.53
CA SER A 128 -11.55 -5.25 -6.92
C SER A 128 -12.45 -5.63 -5.74
N SER A 129 -11.90 -6.29 -4.72
CA SER A 129 -12.58 -6.59 -3.46
C SER A 129 -12.90 -5.33 -2.64
N HIS A 130 -12.04 -4.32 -2.67
CA HIS A 130 -12.16 -3.09 -1.87
C HIS A 130 -13.15 -2.10 -2.48
N THR A 131 -13.22 -2.05 -3.81
CA THR A 131 -14.09 -1.14 -4.56
C THR A 131 -15.45 -1.75 -4.92
N ALA A 132 -15.64 -3.05 -4.67
CA ALA A 132 -16.90 -3.73 -4.95
C ALA A 132 -18.07 -3.11 -4.17
N LYS A 133 -19.25 -3.08 -4.80
CA LYS A 133 -20.49 -2.53 -4.23
C LYS A 133 -20.78 -3.04 -2.82
N ARG A 134 -20.57 -4.33 -2.57
CA ARG A 134 -20.80 -4.96 -1.27
C ARG A 134 -19.89 -4.38 -0.17
N THR A 135 -18.62 -4.19 -0.48
CA THR A 135 -17.65 -3.57 0.43
C THR A 135 -17.99 -2.11 0.70
N MET A 136 -18.30 -1.35 -0.34
CA MET A 136 -18.68 0.06 -0.21
C MET A 136 -19.97 0.24 0.60
N GLN A 137 -20.94 -0.66 0.41
CA GLN A 137 -22.17 -0.68 1.20
C GLN A 137 -21.88 -0.91 2.68
N TYR A 138 -21.09 -1.94 3.00
CA TYR A 138 -20.69 -2.23 4.38
C TYR A 138 -19.96 -1.03 5.03
N LEU A 139 -18.98 -0.43 4.35
CA LEU A 139 -18.26 0.74 4.89
C LEU A 139 -19.20 1.91 5.17
N THR A 140 -20.20 2.13 4.32
CA THR A 140 -21.23 3.16 4.50
C THR A 140 -22.11 2.88 5.72
N GLU A 141 -22.60 1.64 5.85
CA GLU A 141 -23.44 1.20 6.97
C GLU A 141 -22.69 1.32 8.31
N GLU A 142 -21.39 1.08 8.31
CA GLU A 142 -20.53 1.20 9.48
C GLU A 142 -19.95 2.62 9.69
N ASN A 143 -20.40 3.62 8.94
CA ASN A 143 -19.92 5.00 9.02
C ASN A 143 -18.38 5.10 8.96
N VAL A 144 -17.77 4.27 8.11
CA VAL A 144 -16.34 4.27 7.82
C VAL A 144 -16.12 5.11 6.58
N GLU A 145 -15.37 6.20 6.75
CA GLU A 145 -15.04 7.07 5.64
C GLU A 145 -13.87 6.48 4.85
N LEU A 146 -13.99 6.40 3.53
CA LEU A 146 -12.88 5.99 2.67
C LEU A 146 -12.02 7.22 2.32
N LEU A 147 -10.74 7.17 2.68
CA LEU A 147 -9.73 8.05 2.11
C LEU A 147 -9.29 7.44 0.78
N ASP A 148 -9.55 8.16 -0.30
CA ASP A 148 -9.21 7.73 -1.65
C ASP A 148 -7.72 7.36 -1.76
N HIS A 149 -7.37 6.48 -2.69
CA HIS A 149 -5.99 6.09 -2.97
C HIS A 149 -5.65 6.24 -4.44
N LEU A 150 -4.36 6.35 -4.73
CA LEU A 150 -3.85 6.52 -6.08
C LEU A 150 -3.40 5.18 -6.64
N PRO A 151 -3.74 4.85 -7.90
CA PRO A 151 -3.15 3.70 -8.56
C PRO A 151 -1.61 3.78 -8.59
N TYR A 152 -0.96 2.65 -8.32
CA TYR A 152 0.49 2.45 -8.44
C TYR A 152 1.34 3.51 -7.71
N SER A 153 0.99 3.80 -6.46
CA SER A 153 1.69 4.81 -5.65
C SER A 153 2.21 4.25 -4.31
N PRO A 154 3.03 3.19 -4.33
CA PRO A 154 3.53 2.54 -3.11
C PRO A 154 4.38 3.47 -2.24
N ASP A 155 5.04 4.46 -2.85
CA ASP A 155 5.81 5.49 -2.13
C ASP A 155 4.91 6.43 -1.29
N LEU A 156 3.60 6.43 -1.55
CA LEU A 156 2.56 7.15 -0.82
C LEU A 156 1.61 6.19 -0.07
N SER A 157 1.92 4.90 0.05
CA SER A 157 1.20 3.98 0.94
C SER A 157 1.98 3.75 2.24
N PRO A 158 1.43 4.08 3.42
CA PRO A 158 2.08 3.81 4.71
C PRO A 158 2.53 2.36 4.90
N ASN A 159 1.76 1.41 4.36
CA ASN A 159 2.09 0.00 4.50
C ASN A 159 3.32 -0.38 3.67
N ASP A 160 3.42 0.12 2.44
CA ASP A 160 4.53 -0.16 1.52
C ASP A 160 5.84 0.50 1.90
N PHE A 161 5.83 1.80 2.24
CA PHE A 161 7.09 2.51 2.52
C PHE A 161 7.58 2.33 3.96
N PHE A 162 6.73 1.89 4.88
CA PHE A 162 7.06 1.83 6.31
C PHE A 162 6.78 0.46 6.95
N THR A 163 5.52 0.01 7.00
CA THR A 163 5.12 -1.16 7.80
C THR A 163 5.80 -2.43 7.29
N PHE A 164 5.66 -2.74 6.00
CA PHE A 164 6.22 -3.96 5.42
C PHE A 164 7.74 -3.99 5.43
N PRO A 165 8.47 -2.91 5.05
CA PRO A 165 9.93 -2.90 5.18
C PRO A 165 10.41 -3.19 6.61
N LYS A 166 9.77 -2.59 7.62
CA LYS A 166 10.17 -2.82 9.03
C LYS A 166 9.91 -4.25 9.48
N ILE A 167 8.74 -4.80 9.17
CA ILE A 167 8.41 -6.18 9.51
C ILE A 167 9.36 -7.13 8.77
N LYS A 168 9.55 -6.96 7.46
CA LYS A 168 10.46 -7.78 6.66
C LYS A 168 11.90 -7.73 7.19
N ASN A 169 12.37 -6.58 7.64
CA ASN A 169 13.69 -6.45 8.26
C ASN A 169 13.81 -7.23 9.58
N ARG A 170 12.76 -7.24 10.42
CA ARG A 170 12.73 -8.03 11.65
C ARG A 170 12.67 -9.53 11.37
N LEU A 171 11.94 -9.93 10.33
CA LEU A 171 11.81 -11.31 9.90
C LEU A 171 13.03 -11.81 9.10
N ARG A 172 13.94 -10.91 8.71
CA ARG A 172 15.07 -11.24 7.85
C ARG A 172 15.95 -12.32 8.49
N GLY A 173 16.16 -13.41 7.74
CA GLY A 173 17.00 -14.53 8.18
C GLY A 173 16.30 -15.53 9.09
N GLN A 174 15.05 -15.28 9.49
CA GLN A 174 14.26 -16.27 10.22
C GLN A 174 13.74 -17.35 9.27
N ARG A 175 13.79 -18.61 9.71
CA ARG A 175 13.27 -19.75 8.95
C ARG A 175 12.04 -20.31 9.65
N VAL A 176 10.88 -20.13 9.03
CA VAL A 176 9.61 -20.70 9.49
C VAL A 176 9.34 -22.01 8.75
N GLN A 177 8.72 -22.98 9.44
CA GLN A 177 8.52 -24.35 8.95
C GLN A 177 7.05 -24.68 8.67
N SER A 178 6.12 -23.80 9.06
CA SER A 178 4.69 -23.98 8.83
C SER A 178 3.98 -22.63 8.58
N PRO A 179 2.82 -22.64 7.90
CA PRO A 179 1.98 -21.44 7.77
C PRO A 179 1.57 -20.85 9.12
N GLU A 180 1.28 -21.69 10.11
CA GLU A 180 0.86 -21.26 11.45
C GLU A 180 2.00 -20.54 12.18
N GLU A 181 3.22 -21.08 12.08
CA GLU A 181 4.43 -20.43 12.59
C GLU A 181 4.69 -19.12 11.84
N ALA A 182 4.55 -19.10 10.51
CA ALA A 182 4.72 -17.88 9.72
C ALA A 182 3.76 -16.76 10.16
N VAL A 183 2.48 -17.10 10.40
CA VAL A 183 1.48 -16.16 10.92
C VAL A 183 1.85 -15.70 12.34
N GLY A 184 2.27 -16.62 13.21
CA GLY A 184 2.70 -16.30 14.57
C GLY A 184 3.89 -15.35 14.61
N THR A 185 4.93 -15.64 13.83
CA THR A 185 6.14 -14.82 13.74
C THR A 185 5.83 -13.44 13.15
N PHE A 186 4.99 -13.36 12.11
CA PHE A 186 4.55 -12.08 11.56
C PHE A 186 3.75 -11.26 12.58
N LYS A 187 2.81 -11.90 13.29
CA LYS A 187 2.01 -11.25 14.34
C LYS A 187 2.90 -10.68 15.44
N ASN A 188 3.88 -11.45 15.92
CA ASN A 188 4.82 -10.97 16.93
C ASN A 188 5.65 -9.79 16.41
N ALA A 189 6.16 -9.88 15.18
CA ALA A 189 6.91 -8.77 14.57
C ALA A 189 6.07 -7.49 14.43
N VAL A 190 4.76 -7.58 14.21
CA VAL A 190 3.84 -6.44 14.20
C VAL A 190 3.64 -5.88 15.61
N LEU A 191 3.40 -6.74 16.61
CA LEU A 191 3.18 -6.34 18.00
C LEU A 191 4.43 -5.72 18.64
N ASP A 192 5.62 -6.14 18.20
CA ASP A 192 6.91 -5.62 18.66
C ASP A 192 7.29 -4.27 18.00
N LEU A 193 6.45 -3.73 17.09
CA LEU A 193 6.65 -2.39 16.56
C LEU A 193 6.29 -1.33 17.62
N PRO A 194 7.25 -0.49 18.04
CA PRO A 194 6.98 0.51 19.05
C PRO A 194 5.97 1.57 18.56
N ALA A 195 5.09 2.03 19.46
CA ALA A 195 4.03 2.99 19.12
C ALA A 195 4.57 4.33 18.56
N ASN A 196 5.72 4.81 19.06
CA ASN A 196 6.36 6.02 18.55
C ASN A 196 6.80 5.90 17.08
N GLU A 197 7.13 4.69 16.62
CA GLU A 197 7.44 4.47 15.21
C GLU A 197 6.19 4.64 14.34
N SER A 198 5.02 4.22 14.82
CA SER A 198 3.76 4.38 14.09
C SER A 198 3.37 5.85 13.90
N ASN A 199 3.61 6.71 14.91
CA ASN A 199 3.39 8.15 14.75
C ASN A 199 4.33 8.75 13.68
N LYS A 200 5.61 8.36 13.71
CA LYS A 200 6.60 8.79 12.72
C LYS A 200 6.24 8.33 11.30
N CYS A 201 5.51 7.22 11.15
CA CYS A 201 5.01 6.78 9.84
C CYS A 201 4.09 7.85 9.21
N PHE A 202 3.13 8.36 9.98
CA PHE A 202 2.20 9.38 9.49
C PHE A 202 2.88 10.73 9.23
N GLU A 203 3.83 11.14 10.08
CA GLU A 203 4.66 12.33 9.84
C GLU A 203 5.40 12.21 8.49
N ASN A 204 6.13 11.11 8.30
CA ASN A 204 6.83 10.82 7.05
C ASN A 204 5.87 10.73 5.85
N TRP A 205 4.62 10.28 6.06
CA TRP A 205 3.63 10.19 5.00
C TRP A 205 3.26 11.57 4.46
N PHE A 206 3.04 12.55 5.34
CA PHE A 206 2.77 13.93 4.93
C PHE A 206 4.00 14.59 4.29
N GLU A 207 5.20 14.33 4.80
CA GLU A 207 6.45 14.79 4.16
C GLU A 207 6.59 14.24 2.74
N ARG A 208 6.31 12.95 2.53
CA ARG A 208 6.34 12.31 1.21
C ARG A 208 5.30 12.91 0.26
N MET A 209 4.10 13.24 0.73
CA MET A 209 3.11 13.96 -0.07
C MET A 209 3.64 15.31 -0.52
N GLN A 210 4.30 16.05 0.37
CA GLN A 210 4.90 17.35 0.03
C GLN A 210 6.04 17.18 -1.00
N MET A 211 6.89 16.17 -0.84
CA MET A 211 7.93 15.85 -1.83
C MET A 211 7.33 15.51 -3.20
N CYS A 212 6.22 14.76 -3.23
CA CYS A 212 5.53 14.44 -4.48
C CYS A 212 5.03 15.69 -5.21
N ILE A 213 4.58 16.72 -4.47
CA ILE A 213 4.17 18.00 -5.04
C ILE A 213 5.39 18.77 -5.56
N ASN A 214 6.44 18.88 -4.76
CA ASN A 214 7.65 19.64 -5.11
C ASN A 214 8.32 19.07 -6.37
N LEU A 215 8.49 17.75 -6.45
CA LEU A 215 9.04 17.06 -7.62
C LEU A 215 8.24 17.30 -8.90
N TYR A 216 6.93 17.49 -8.80
CA TYR A 216 6.09 17.80 -9.95
C TYR A 216 6.20 19.26 -10.38
N LEU A 217 6.30 20.18 -9.42
CA LEU A 217 6.41 21.62 -9.67
C LEU A 217 7.83 22.07 -10.03
N GLY A 218 8.83 21.19 -9.87
CA GLY A 218 10.24 21.52 -10.08
C GLY A 218 10.82 22.41 -8.97
N LEU A 219 10.28 22.28 -7.75
CA LEU A 219 10.67 23.04 -6.55
C LEU A 219 11.60 22.23 -5.65
#